data_AF-A0A1Z9VFB2-F1
#
_entry.id   AF-A0A1Z9VFB2-F1
#
_cell.length_a   1.000
_cell.length_b   1.000
_cell.length_c   1.000
_cell.angle_alpha   90.00
_cell.angle_beta   90.00
_cell.angle_gamma   90.00
#
_symmetry.space_group_name_H-M   'P 1'
#
loop_
_entity.id
_entity.type
_entity.pdbx_description
1 polymer ?
#
loop_
_entity_poly.entity_id
_entity_poly.type
_entity_poly.pdbx_seq_one_letter_code
_entity_poly.pdbx_strand_id
1 'polypeptide(L)'
;MIEDNKKPTDYEFQAVSAEVCNAIRAKMKAGFKETQMRIELQLFHDRLEWVQKDELSKWFLASRERLALFHRFNLQGFSDGHTVSMESRALGIDRSQISRMLSEAHSLGFIYRNKEPKKQRYYLPSDHLLRNGDYFVEYHVNQILDNENHMARRHFFDYKRCERNTRIKMR
;
A
#
# COMPACT_ATOMS: atom_id res chain seq x y z
N MET A 1 30.34 8.24 -56.01
CA MET A 1 30.07 9.40 -55.14
C MET A 1 29.34 8.86 -53.93
N ILE A 2 30.01 8.90 -52.77
CA ILE A 2 29.46 8.41 -51.50
C ILE A 2 28.63 9.56 -50.95
N GLU A 3 27.33 9.36 -50.79
CA GLU A 3 26.45 10.32 -50.11
C GLU A 3 26.84 10.39 -48.64
N ASP A 4 27.26 11.57 -48.20
CA ASP A 4 27.60 11.87 -46.82
C ASP A 4 26.39 11.70 -45.90
N ASN A 5 26.45 10.65 -45.07
CA ASN A 5 25.63 10.50 -43.88
C ASN A 5 25.91 11.67 -42.91
N LYS A 6 25.10 12.74 -42.99
CA LYS A 6 25.05 13.76 -41.93
C LYS A 6 24.46 13.12 -40.67
N LYS A 7 25.33 12.69 -39.75
CA LYS A 7 24.95 12.46 -38.35
C LYS A 7 24.44 13.80 -37.78
N PRO A 8 23.30 13.84 -37.09
CA PRO A 8 22.90 15.04 -36.36
C PRO A 8 23.81 15.14 -35.13
N THR A 9 24.92 15.86 -35.28
CA THR A 9 25.77 16.32 -34.18
C THR A 9 25.39 17.75 -33.83
N ASP A 10 25.38 18.02 -32.52
CA ASP A 10 25.19 19.32 -31.85
C ASP A 10 23.75 19.65 -31.42
N TYR A 11 23.31 18.96 -30.37
CA TYR A 11 22.39 19.60 -29.41
C TYR A 11 23.22 20.58 -28.57
N GLU A 12 23.06 21.88 -28.80
CA GLU A 12 23.60 22.90 -27.90
C GLU A 12 22.87 22.82 -26.55
N PHE A 13 23.56 22.33 -25.52
CA PHE A 13 23.03 22.33 -24.16
C PHE A 13 23.05 23.76 -23.61
N GLN A 14 21.89 24.42 -23.62
CA GLN A 14 21.73 25.71 -22.96
C GLN A 14 21.58 25.54 -21.44
N ALA A 15 22.32 26.34 -20.68
CA ALA A 15 22.19 26.38 -19.23
C ALA A 15 20.79 26.91 -18.86
N VAL A 16 20.03 26.10 -18.14
CA VAL A 16 18.68 26.46 -17.68
C VAL A 16 18.78 27.31 -16.41
N SER A 17 18.06 28.44 -16.37
CA SER A 17 18.05 29.30 -15.18
C SER A 17 17.42 28.60 -13.97
N ALA A 18 17.81 29.02 -12.76
CA ALA A 18 17.25 28.48 -11.52
C ALA A 18 15.72 28.67 -11.45
N GLU A 19 15.19 29.76 -12.00
CA GLU A 19 13.76 30.05 -12.07
C GLU A 19 13.01 29.04 -12.94
N VAL A 20 13.54 28.71 -14.13
CA VAL A 20 12.95 27.72 -15.03
C VAL A 20 13.01 26.32 -14.40
N CYS A 21 14.12 25.96 -13.76
CA CYS A 21 14.24 24.72 -13.00
C CYS A 21 13.20 24.61 -11.87
N ASN A 22 12.96 25.70 -11.13
CA ASN A 22 11.96 25.76 -10.07
C ASN A 22 10.54 25.66 -10.61
N ALA A 23 10.24 26.31 -11.74
CA ALA A 23 8.93 26.22 -12.39
C ALA A 23 8.64 24.79 -12.90
N ILE A 24 9.62 24.14 -13.52
CA ILE A 24 9.50 22.73 -13.97
C ILE A 24 9.25 21.81 -12.76
N ARG A 25 10.01 21.98 -11.67
CA ARG A 25 9.82 21.22 -10.43
C ARG A 25 8.41 21.40 -9.86
N ALA A 26 7.91 22.64 -9.81
CA ALA A 26 6.58 22.94 -9.31
C ALA A 26 5.50 22.26 -10.17
N LYS A 27 5.64 22.28 -11.49
CA LYS A 27 4.72 21.60 -12.43
C LYS A 27 4.73 20.09 -12.25
N MET A 28 5.91 19.46 -12.14
CA MET A 28 6.02 18.01 -11.88
C MET A 28 5.37 17.62 -10.55
N LYS A 29 5.63 18.39 -9.49
CA LYS A 29 5.00 18.17 -8.18
C LYS A 29 3.48 18.32 -8.23
N ALA A 30 2.97 19.30 -8.96
CA ALA A 30 1.52 19.50 -9.12
C ALA A 30 0.86 18.33 -9.85
N GLY A 31 1.44 17.87 -10.96
CA GLY A 31 0.94 16.69 -11.69
C GLY A 31 1.00 15.40 -10.87
N PHE A 32 2.08 15.18 -10.11
CA PHE A 32 2.16 14.07 -9.16
C PHE A 32 1.09 14.17 -8.08
N LYS A 33 0.90 15.37 -7.51
CA LYS A 33 -0.10 15.61 -6.46
C LYS A 33 -1.50 15.26 -6.97
N GLU A 34 -1.90 15.80 -8.13
CA GLU A 34 -3.23 15.54 -8.69
C GLU A 34 -3.47 14.05 -8.92
N THR A 35 -2.50 13.37 -9.56
CA THR A 35 -2.60 11.92 -9.80
C THR A 35 -2.67 11.14 -8.50
N GLN A 36 -1.85 11.47 -7.49
CA GLN A 36 -1.95 10.84 -6.17
C GLN A 36 -3.34 11.03 -5.55
N MET A 37 -3.91 12.24 -5.60
CA MET A 37 -5.23 12.49 -5.01
C MET A 37 -6.34 11.72 -5.74
N ARG A 38 -6.27 11.57 -7.06
CA ARG A 38 -7.21 10.73 -7.82
C ARG A 38 -7.13 9.26 -7.41
N ILE A 39 -5.91 8.75 -7.19
CA ILE A 39 -5.69 7.37 -6.74
C ILE A 39 -6.31 7.16 -5.37
N GLU A 40 -6.03 8.03 -4.40
CA GLU A 40 -6.60 7.91 -3.05
C GLU A 40 -8.13 7.95 -3.07
N LEU A 41 -8.72 8.78 -3.95
CA LEU A 41 -10.17 8.84 -4.13
C LEU A 41 -10.73 7.54 -4.74
N GLN A 42 -10.04 6.97 -5.73
CA GLN A 42 -10.44 5.67 -6.29
C GLN A 42 -10.36 4.56 -5.24
N LEU A 43 -9.24 4.47 -4.50
CA LEU A 43 -9.08 3.51 -3.40
C LEU A 43 -10.18 3.65 -2.34
N PHE A 44 -10.63 4.89 -2.08
CA PHE A 44 -11.75 5.15 -1.19
C PHE A 44 -13.06 4.58 -1.73
N HIS A 45 -13.39 4.84 -3.00
CA HIS A 45 -14.60 4.30 -3.63
C HIS A 45 -14.62 2.78 -3.69
N ASP A 46 -13.49 2.17 -4.05
CA ASP A 46 -13.38 0.71 -4.15
C ASP A 46 -13.57 0.05 -2.78
N ARG A 47 -13.03 0.66 -1.71
CA ARG A 47 -13.29 0.19 -0.33
C ARG A 47 -14.77 0.27 0.05
N LEU A 48 -15.47 1.34 -0.35
CA LEU A 48 -16.92 1.43 -0.10
C LEU A 48 -17.67 0.31 -0.79
N GLU A 49 -17.27 -0.04 -2.02
CA GLU A 49 -17.86 -1.14 -2.76
C GLU A 49 -17.57 -2.50 -2.09
N TRP A 50 -16.35 -2.73 -1.60
CA TRP A 50 -16.03 -3.98 -0.88
C TRP A 50 -16.86 -4.14 0.39
N VAL A 51 -17.06 -3.07 1.15
CA VAL A 51 -17.92 -3.05 2.34
C VAL A 51 -19.37 -3.41 2.00
N GLN A 52 -19.85 -3.12 0.79
CA GLN A 52 -21.20 -3.49 0.35
C GLN A 52 -21.32 -4.94 -0.10
N LYS A 53 -20.23 -5.52 -0.62
CA LYS A 53 -20.24 -6.85 -1.26
C LYS A 53 -19.88 -7.99 -0.31
N ASP A 54 -19.13 -7.72 0.75
CA ASP A 54 -18.55 -8.75 1.60
C ASP A 54 -18.63 -8.37 3.09
N GLU A 55 -19.22 -9.25 3.90
CA GLU A 55 -19.36 -9.04 5.34
C GLU A 55 -18.01 -9.04 6.07
N LEU A 56 -17.00 -9.77 5.55
CA LEU A 56 -15.65 -9.73 6.12
C LEU A 56 -15.02 -8.34 5.92
N SER A 57 -15.07 -7.84 4.69
CA SER A 57 -14.64 -6.48 4.33
C SER A 57 -15.39 -5.43 5.15
N LYS A 58 -16.71 -5.52 5.23
CA LYS A 58 -17.53 -4.63 6.04
C LYS A 58 -17.08 -4.57 7.49
N TRP A 59 -16.75 -5.71 8.09
CA TRP A 59 -16.32 -5.75 9.47
C TRP A 59 -14.90 -5.20 9.68
N PHE A 60 -13.94 -5.69 8.89
CA PHE A 60 -12.53 -5.32 9.05
C PHE A 60 -12.23 -3.89 8.60
N LEU A 61 -12.95 -3.35 7.62
CA LEU A 61 -12.77 -1.98 7.15
C LEU A 61 -13.56 -0.94 7.96
N ALA A 62 -14.39 -1.36 8.92
CA ALA A 62 -15.20 -0.45 9.73
C ALA A 62 -14.38 0.47 10.65
N SER A 63 -13.15 0.09 11.02
CA SER A 63 -12.26 0.92 11.84
C SER A 63 -10.79 0.66 11.53
N ARG A 64 -9.92 1.60 11.91
CA ARG A 64 -8.46 1.47 11.72
C ARG A 64 -7.89 0.31 12.53
N GLU A 65 -8.41 0.07 13.72
CA GLU A 65 -8.01 -1.00 14.62
C GLU A 65 -8.37 -2.38 14.05
N ARG A 66 -9.58 -2.51 13.50
CA ARG A 66 -10.00 -3.75 12.84
C ARG A 66 -9.18 -3.99 11.58
N LEU A 67 -8.93 -2.96 10.76
CA LEU A 67 -8.06 -3.08 9.59
C LEU A 67 -6.63 -3.48 9.98
N ALA A 68 -6.09 -2.95 11.08
CA ALA A 68 -4.79 -3.37 11.58
C ALA A 68 -4.80 -4.85 12.00
N LEU A 69 -5.87 -5.32 12.62
CA LEU A 69 -6.06 -6.72 12.97
C LEU A 69 -6.15 -7.63 11.72
N PHE A 70 -6.84 -7.18 10.66
CA PHE A 70 -6.84 -7.88 9.36
C PHE A 70 -5.42 -8.07 8.83
N HIS A 71 -4.61 -7.01 8.82
CA HIS A 71 -3.21 -7.11 8.38
C HIS A 71 -2.43 -8.09 9.24
N ARG A 72 -2.61 -8.06 10.57
CA ARG A 72 -1.92 -8.96 11.49
C ARG A 72 -2.16 -10.44 11.16
N PHE A 73 -3.39 -10.83 10.85
CA PHE A 73 -3.73 -12.20 10.46
C PHE A 73 -3.16 -12.64 9.10
N ASN A 74 -2.82 -11.69 8.22
CA ASN A 74 -2.20 -11.96 6.93
C ASN A 74 -0.66 -11.89 6.96
N LEU A 75 -0.06 -11.54 8.10
CA LEU A 75 1.40 -11.58 8.24
C LEU A 75 1.89 -13.02 8.41
N GLN A 76 3.04 -13.31 7.79
CA GLN A 76 3.74 -14.57 8.00
C GLN A 76 4.37 -14.64 9.40
N GLY A 77 4.67 -15.87 9.86
CA GLY A 77 5.38 -16.12 11.12
C GLY A 77 4.50 -16.45 12.33
N PHE A 78 3.20 -16.69 12.14
CA PHE A 78 2.25 -17.05 13.20
C PHE A 78 1.58 -18.40 12.93
N SER A 79 2.37 -19.47 12.75
CA SER A 79 1.86 -20.82 12.42
C SER A 79 0.86 -21.36 13.44
N ASP A 80 1.05 -21.00 14.72
CA ASP A 80 0.20 -21.41 15.83
C ASP A 80 -1.03 -20.51 16.01
N GLY A 81 -1.08 -19.40 15.29
CA GLY A 81 -2.10 -18.36 15.37
C GLY A 81 -1.74 -17.19 16.28
N HIS A 82 -2.76 -16.42 16.63
CA HIS A 82 -2.66 -15.15 17.33
C HIS A 82 -3.35 -15.22 18.69
N THR A 83 -2.74 -14.68 19.73
CA THR A 83 -3.39 -14.55 21.06
C THR A 83 -3.78 -13.10 21.33
N VAL A 84 -4.75 -12.89 22.23
CA VAL A 84 -5.14 -11.54 22.70
C VAL A 84 -3.93 -10.72 23.14
N SER A 85 -2.99 -11.34 23.87
CA SER A 85 -1.80 -10.65 24.38
C SER A 85 -0.81 -10.28 23.29
N MET A 86 -0.65 -11.13 22.26
CA MET A 86 0.21 -10.84 21.12
C MET A 86 -0.31 -9.65 20.34
N GLU A 87 -1.61 -9.65 20.03
CA GLU A 87 -2.23 -8.60 19.21
C GLU A 87 -2.34 -7.27 19.98
N SER A 88 -2.69 -7.32 21.26
CA SER A 88 -2.67 -6.12 22.11
C SER A 88 -1.30 -5.45 22.15
N ARG A 89 -0.23 -6.24 22.32
CA ARG A 89 1.15 -5.71 22.31
C ARG A 89 1.55 -5.18 20.93
N ALA A 90 1.26 -5.93 19.87
CA ALA A 90 1.66 -5.57 18.51
C ALA A 90 0.96 -4.31 18.00
N LEU A 91 -0.31 -4.13 18.36
CA LEU A 91 -1.13 -3.01 17.89
C LEU A 91 -1.17 -1.83 18.88
N GLY A 92 -0.68 -2.00 20.11
CA GLY A 92 -0.80 -0.98 21.15
C GLY A 92 -2.24 -0.72 21.58
N ILE A 93 -3.12 -1.71 21.42
CA ILE A 93 -4.55 -1.63 21.73
C ILE A 93 -4.81 -2.36 23.05
N ASP A 94 -5.72 -1.83 23.85
CA ASP A 94 -6.11 -2.45 25.12
C ASP A 94 -6.56 -3.92 24.95
N ARG A 95 -6.18 -4.77 25.92
CA ARG A 95 -6.46 -6.21 25.89
C ARG A 95 -7.96 -6.52 25.88
N SER A 96 -8.78 -5.72 26.58
CA SER A 96 -10.23 -5.93 26.59
C SER A 96 -10.83 -5.63 25.22
N GLN A 97 -10.35 -4.59 24.54
CA GLN A 97 -10.79 -4.25 23.18
C GLN A 97 -10.39 -5.34 22.19
N ILE A 98 -9.14 -5.82 22.22
CA ILE A 98 -8.68 -6.94 21.37
C ILE A 98 -9.49 -8.21 21.65
N SER A 99 -9.75 -8.51 22.92
CA SER A 99 -10.57 -9.66 23.32
C SER A 99 -11.98 -9.58 22.72
N ARG A 100 -12.62 -8.40 22.77
CA ARG A 100 -13.93 -8.17 22.14
C ARG A 100 -13.86 -8.36 20.62
N MET A 101 -12.90 -7.72 19.95
CA MET A 101 -12.75 -7.82 18.49
C MET A 101 -12.51 -9.26 18.03
N LEU A 102 -11.64 -10.01 18.71
CA LEU A 102 -11.37 -11.41 18.39
C LEU A 102 -12.58 -12.32 18.67
N SER A 103 -13.35 -12.04 19.72
CA SER A 103 -14.57 -12.80 20.02
C SER A 103 -15.65 -12.56 18.97
N GLU A 104 -15.80 -11.31 18.53
CA GLU A 104 -16.73 -10.91 17.48
C GLU A 104 -16.33 -11.53 16.13
N ALA A 105 -15.07 -11.37 15.70
CA ALA A 105 -14.55 -11.97 14.48
C ALA A 105 -14.68 -13.51 14.48
N HIS A 106 -14.52 -14.14 15.64
CA HIS A 106 -14.75 -15.58 15.80
C HIS A 106 -16.21 -15.96 15.63
N SER A 107 -17.14 -15.21 16.22
CA SER A 107 -18.58 -15.45 16.07
C SER A 107 -19.06 -15.27 14.62
N LEU A 108 -18.40 -14.40 13.86
CA LEU A 108 -18.66 -14.17 12.44
C LEU A 108 -17.97 -15.18 11.51
N GLY A 109 -17.16 -16.11 12.06
CA GLY A 109 -16.47 -17.14 11.28
C GLY A 109 -15.25 -16.63 10.50
N PHE A 110 -14.77 -15.42 10.77
CA PHE A 110 -13.57 -14.88 10.10
C PHE A 110 -12.28 -15.48 10.66
N ILE A 111 -12.30 -15.92 11.91
CA ILE A 111 -11.19 -16.59 12.60
C ILE A 111 -11.73 -17.75 13.45
N TYR A 112 -10.91 -18.73 13.78
CA TYR A 112 -11.28 -19.87 14.60
C TYR A 112 -10.27 -20.13 15.72
N ARG A 113 -10.71 -20.74 16.82
CA ARG A 113 -9.79 -21.19 17.88
C ARG A 113 -8.89 -22.33 17.37
N ASN A 114 -7.61 -22.27 17.68
CA ASN A 114 -6.71 -23.39 17.43
C ASN A 114 -7.10 -24.58 18.31
N LYS A 115 -7.39 -25.72 17.66
CA LYS A 115 -7.87 -26.96 18.30
C LYS A 115 -6.73 -27.83 18.83
N GLU A 116 -5.47 -27.50 18.51
CA GLU A 116 -4.33 -28.26 18.99
C GLU A 116 -4.21 -28.20 20.53
N PRO A 117 -3.77 -29.31 21.16
CA PRO A 117 -3.53 -29.33 22.61
C PRO A 117 -2.63 -28.17 23.06
N LYS A 118 -2.99 -27.51 24.16
CA LYS A 118 -2.30 -26.34 24.74
C LYS A 118 -2.36 -25.04 23.91
N LYS A 119 -2.98 -25.04 22.71
CA LYS A 119 -3.11 -23.85 21.84
C LYS A 119 -4.53 -23.25 21.79
N GLN A 120 -5.43 -23.65 22.68
CA GLN A 120 -6.83 -23.17 22.72
C GLN A 120 -7.00 -21.65 22.86
N ARG A 121 -5.97 -20.92 23.32
CA ARG A 121 -5.97 -19.44 23.42
C ARG A 121 -5.61 -18.73 22.12
N TYR A 122 -5.13 -19.47 21.12
CA TYR A 122 -4.71 -18.95 19.83
C TYR A 122 -5.91 -18.93 18.86
N TYR A 123 -5.92 -17.93 18.00
CA TYR A 123 -6.86 -17.75 16.91
C TYR A 123 -6.13 -17.91 15.59
N LEU A 124 -6.70 -18.69 14.69
CA LEU A 124 -6.22 -18.90 13.34
C LEU A 124 -7.15 -18.19 12.35
N PRO A 125 -6.61 -17.63 11.26
CA PRO A 125 -7.41 -17.00 10.22
C PRO A 125 -8.20 -18.06 9.42
N SER A 126 -9.42 -17.75 9.00
CA SER A 126 -10.15 -18.60 8.05
C SER A 126 -9.58 -18.49 6.64
N ASP A 127 -9.84 -19.50 5.80
CA ASP A 127 -9.51 -19.45 4.37
C ASP A 127 -10.15 -18.27 3.65
N HIS A 128 -11.31 -17.80 4.14
CA HIS A 128 -11.95 -16.62 3.59
C HIS A 128 -11.16 -15.35 3.92
N LEU A 129 -10.64 -15.23 5.14
CA LEU A 129 -9.78 -14.10 5.54
C LEU A 129 -8.50 -14.07 4.72
N LEU A 130 -7.83 -15.21 4.56
CA LEU A 130 -6.58 -15.28 3.81
C LEU A 130 -6.78 -14.96 2.32
N ARG A 131 -7.83 -15.51 1.69
CA ARG A 131 -8.17 -15.17 0.29
C ARG A 131 -8.50 -13.69 0.10
N ASN A 132 -9.14 -13.06 1.10
CA ASN A 132 -9.33 -11.60 1.08
C ASN A 132 -8.00 -10.85 1.18
N GLY A 133 -7.04 -11.36 1.95
CA GLY A 133 -5.67 -10.85 1.99
C GLY A 133 -4.96 -10.92 0.64
N ASP A 134 -5.07 -12.06 -0.04
CA ASP A 134 -4.52 -12.26 -1.39
C ASP A 134 -5.14 -11.27 -2.39
N TYR A 135 -6.48 -11.19 -2.41
CA TYR A 135 -7.21 -10.23 -3.24
C TYR A 135 -6.76 -8.78 -2.96
N PHE A 136 -6.60 -8.42 -1.69
CA PHE A 136 -6.14 -7.08 -1.30
C PHE A 136 -4.75 -6.77 -1.87
N VAL A 137 -3.82 -7.72 -1.83
CA VAL A 137 -2.47 -7.57 -2.38
C VAL A 137 -2.52 -7.44 -3.90
N GLU A 138 -3.22 -8.33 -4.60
CA GLU A 138 -3.34 -8.29 -6.06
C GLU A 138 -3.95 -6.98 -6.54
N TYR A 139 -5.04 -6.55 -5.90
CA TYR A 139 -5.67 -5.27 -6.18
C TYR A 139 -4.68 -4.11 -5.98
N HIS A 140 -3.95 -4.07 -4.86
CA HIS A 140 -3.02 -2.98 -4.59
C HIS A 140 -1.87 -2.93 -5.61
N VAL A 141 -1.34 -4.10 -6.02
CA VAL A 141 -0.33 -4.20 -7.07
C VAL A 141 -0.88 -3.69 -8.40
N ASN A 142 -2.08 -4.09 -8.80
CA ASN A 142 -2.72 -3.62 -10.04
C ASN A 142 -2.88 -2.09 -10.02
N GLN A 143 -3.36 -1.53 -8.91
CA GLN A 143 -3.46 -0.09 -8.74
C GLN A 143 -2.09 0.59 -8.85
N ILE A 144 -1.02 0.03 -8.28
CA ILE A 144 0.32 0.60 -8.41
C ILE A 144 0.78 0.58 -9.87
N LEU A 145 0.63 -0.56 -10.56
CA LEU A 145 1.08 -0.72 -11.95
C LEU A 145 0.37 0.22 -12.91
N ASP A 146 -0.95 0.36 -12.79
CA ASP A 146 -1.74 1.28 -13.60
C ASP A 146 -1.27 2.73 -13.43
N ASN A 147 -0.83 3.07 -12.21
CA ASN A 147 -0.42 4.42 -11.86
C ASN A 147 1.06 4.72 -12.11
N GLU A 148 1.96 3.74 -12.00
CA GLU A 148 3.38 3.90 -12.36
C GLU A 148 3.56 4.22 -13.85
N ASN A 149 2.59 3.85 -14.67
CA ASN A 149 2.57 4.17 -16.10
C ASN A 149 2.15 5.62 -16.39
N HIS A 150 1.62 6.35 -15.41
CA HIS A 150 1.22 7.74 -15.60
C HIS A 150 2.44 8.66 -15.75
N MET A 151 2.57 9.33 -16.89
CA MET A 151 3.73 10.18 -17.24
C MET A 151 4.08 11.22 -16.15
N ALA A 152 3.08 11.88 -15.58
CA ALA A 152 3.29 12.85 -14.50
C ALA A 152 3.95 12.25 -13.25
N ARG A 153 3.70 10.96 -12.96
CA ARG A 153 4.30 10.26 -11.82
C ARG A 153 5.73 9.85 -12.12
N ARG A 154 5.98 9.28 -13.30
CA ARG A 154 7.32 8.91 -13.77
C ARG A 154 8.28 10.10 -13.71
N HIS A 155 7.90 11.23 -14.31
CA HIS A 155 8.72 12.44 -14.31
C HIS A 155 9.10 12.91 -12.89
N PHE A 156 8.16 12.85 -11.95
CA PHE A 156 8.44 13.26 -10.58
C PHE A 156 9.32 12.24 -9.83
N PHE A 157 9.13 10.93 -10.04
CA PHE A 157 10.01 9.90 -9.49
C PHE A 157 11.44 10.01 -10.00
N ASP A 158 11.63 10.21 -11.31
CA ASP A 158 12.95 10.38 -11.92
C ASP A 158 13.64 11.64 -11.39
N TYR A 159 12.91 12.75 -11.27
CA TYR A 159 13.40 13.95 -10.60
C TYR A 159 13.89 13.67 -9.18
N LYS A 160 13.10 12.95 -8.36
CA LYS A 160 13.47 12.61 -6.97
C LYS A 160 14.66 11.65 -6.90
N ARG A 161 14.79 10.70 -7.85
CA ARG A 161 15.96 9.81 -7.96
C ARG A 161 17.22 10.61 -8.27
N CYS A 162 17.17 11.50 -9.26
CA CYS A 162 18.27 12.40 -9.59
C CYS A 162 18.68 13.29 -8.39
N GLU A 163 17.72 13.93 -7.71
CA GLU A 163 17.99 14.76 -6.53
C GLU A 163 18.70 13.96 -5.42
N ARG A 164 18.25 12.73 -5.15
CA ARG A 164 18.87 11.84 -4.16
C ARG A 164 20.31 11.47 -4.54
N ASN A 165 20.53 11.08 -5.80
CA ASN A 165 21.84 10.67 -6.28
C ASN A 165 22.86 11.83 -6.27
N THR A 166 22.43 13.05 -6.62
CA THR A 166 23.30 14.23 -6.54
C THR A 166 23.69 14.57 -5.10
N ARG A 167 22.75 14.48 -4.14
CA ARG A 167 23.04 14.72 -2.72
C ARG A 167 24.02 13.70 -2.13
N ILE A 168 23.98 12.45 -2.59
CA ILE A 168 24.93 11.40 -2.16
C ILE A 168 26.33 11.69 -2.70
N LYS A 169 26.46 12.17 -3.94
CA LYS A 169 27.77 12.51 -4.55
C LYS A 169 28.42 13.77 -3.98
N MET A 170 27.66 14.61 -3.27
CA MET A 170 28.13 15.84 -2.63
C MET A 170 28.52 15.64 -1.15
N ARG A 171 28.39 14.41 -0.63
CA ARG A 171 28.83 14.02 0.72
C ARG A 171 30.03 13.11 0.61
#